data_AF-T1B1S1-F1
#
_entry.id   AF-T1B1S1-F1
#
_cell.length_a   1.000
_cell.length_b   1.000
_cell.length_c   1.000
_cell.angle_alpha   90.00
_cell.angle_beta   90.00
_cell.angle_gamma   90.00
#
_symmetry.space_group_name_H-M   'P 1'
#
loop_
_entity.id
_entity.type
_entity.pdbx_description
1 polymer ?
#
loop_
_entity_poly.entity_id
_entity_poly.type
_entity_poly.pdbx_seq_one_letter_code
_entity_poly.pdbx_strand_id
1 'polypeptide(L)'
;ELTDIRYTPRRQLVCRVSDGTGFLNLRFFHFQNFQREALQRGYRIRAFGTRREGLIGPEFIHPRYQIFQSEPLPPLRDRLTPVYPKRKGLGTKRMAGLVESALALLRKGELELIDRIPQALTASPTPSTLLDALENIHQPPPEASAEHLTEW
;
A
#
# COMPACT_ATOMS: atom_id res chain seq x y z
N GLU A 1 -43.57 -2.46 -22.25
CA GLU A 1 -43.47 -3.05 -20.89
C GLU A 1 -42.25 -3.95 -20.83
N LEU A 2 -41.36 -3.74 -19.86
CA LEU A 2 -40.32 -4.71 -19.52
C LEU A 2 -40.01 -4.55 -18.04
N THR A 3 -40.81 -5.23 -17.23
CA THR A 3 -40.66 -5.29 -15.78
C THR A 3 -39.56 -6.29 -15.47
N ASP A 4 -38.38 -5.80 -15.03
CA ASP A 4 -37.30 -6.66 -14.52
C ASP A 4 -37.11 -6.39 -13.02
N ILE A 5 -37.44 -7.39 -12.18
CA ILE A 5 -37.22 -7.35 -10.74
C ILE A 5 -35.85 -7.97 -10.46
N ARG A 6 -34.86 -7.12 -10.11
CA ARG A 6 -33.51 -7.58 -9.73
C ARG A 6 -33.36 -7.65 -8.21
N TYR A 7 -33.52 -8.84 -7.65
CA TYR A 7 -33.12 -9.15 -6.29
C TYR A 7 -31.60 -9.32 -6.23
N THR A 8 -30.86 -8.34 -5.70
CA THR A 8 -29.43 -8.51 -5.41
C THR A 8 -29.28 -8.86 -3.92
N PRO A 9 -28.98 -10.12 -3.54
CA PRO A 9 -29.09 -10.56 -2.14
C PRO A 9 -27.90 -10.15 -1.24
N ARG A 10 -26.91 -9.41 -1.76
CA ARG A 10 -25.72 -9.01 -0.99
C ARG A 10 -25.67 -7.50 -0.81
N ARG A 11 -25.61 -7.06 0.44
CA ARG A 11 -25.37 -5.66 0.81
C ARG A 11 -24.07 -5.18 0.17
N GLN A 12 -24.11 -4.00 -0.43
CA GLN A 12 -22.95 -3.35 -1.03
C GLN A 12 -22.80 -1.95 -0.42
N LEU A 13 -21.56 -1.52 -0.22
CA LEU A 13 -21.26 -0.13 0.11
C LEU A 13 -20.64 0.52 -1.13
N VAL A 14 -21.26 1.60 -1.60
CA VAL A 14 -20.76 2.42 -2.71
C VAL A 14 -20.50 3.83 -2.20
N CYS A 15 -19.25 4.26 -2.23
CA CYS A 15 -18.84 5.61 -1.89
C CYS A 15 -18.42 6.34 -3.17
N ARG A 16 -19.09 7.43 -3.51
CA ARG A 16 -18.69 8.28 -4.64
C ARG A 16 -17.70 9.32 -4.15
N VAL A 17 -16.53 9.36 -4.78
CA VAL A 17 -15.49 10.37 -4.54
C VAL A 17 -15.34 11.25 -5.78
N SER A 18 -14.96 12.50 -5.57
CA SER A 18 -14.73 13.49 -6.64
C SER A 18 -13.57 14.40 -6.24
N ASP A 19 -12.79 14.81 -7.23
CA ASP A 19 -11.70 15.78 -7.09
C ASP A 19 -12.03 17.14 -7.75
N GLY A 20 -13.27 17.30 -8.24
CA GLY A 20 -13.72 18.48 -8.99
C GLY A 20 -13.64 18.35 -10.51
N THR A 21 -12.90 17.39 -11.06
CA THR A 21 -12.82 17.15 -12.52
C THR A 21 -13.70 15.99 -12.99
N GLY A 22 -14.02 15.08 -12.07
CA GLY A 22 -14.88 13.94 -12.33
C GLY A 22 -15.29 13.23 -11.05
N PHE A 23 -15.75 11.99 -11.18
CA PHE A 23 -16.05 11.14 -10.04
C PHE A 23 -15.57 9.71 -10.27
N LEU A 24 -15.39 9.00 -9.17
CA LEU A 24 -15.07 7.57 -9.13
C LEU A 24 -15.90 6.91 -8.03
N ASN A 25 -16.39 5.69 -8.27
CA ASN A 25 -17.09 4.93 -7.25
C ASN A 25 -16.14 3.93 -6.56
N LEU A 26 -16.11 3.91 -5.23
CA LEU A 26 -15.45 2.87 -4.44
C LEU A 26 -16.51 1.86 -4.00
N ARG A 27 -16.41 0.60 -4.46
CA ARG A 27 -17.39 -0.45 -4.18
C ARG A 27 -16.82 -1.53 -3.27
N PHE A 28 -17.57 -1.88 -2.24
CA PHE A 28 -17.25 -2.96 -1.29
C PHE A 28 -18.41 -3.95 -1.17
N PHE A 29 -18.15 -5.24 -1.43
CA PHE A 29 -19.12 -6.33 -1.23
C PHE A 29 -19.04 -6.94 0.18
N HIS A 30 -17.90 -6.75 0.84
CA HIS A 30 -17.65 -7.11 2.24
C HIS A 30 -17.20 -5.87 2.99
N PHE A 31 -18.03 -5.39 3.90
CA PHE A 31 -17.73 -4.22 4.72
C PHE A 31 -18.31 -4.35 6.14
N GLN A 32 -17.72 -3.60 7.06
CA GLN A 32 -18.19 -3.46 8.44
C GLN A 32 -18.81 -2.08 8.66
N ASN A 33 -19.61 -1.92 9.73
CA ASN A 33 -20.30 -0.65 10.02
C ASN A 33 -19.33 0.53 10.17
N PHE A 34 -18.16 0.31 10.79
CA PHE A 34 -17.14 1.35 10.93
C PHE A 34 -16.67 1.91 9.58
N GLN A 35 -16.64 1.09 8.51
CA GLN A 35 -16.23 1.56 7.18
C GLN A 35 -17.27 2.49 6.57
N ARG A 36 -18.56 2.21 6.80
CA ARG A 36 -19.66 3.09 6.39
C ARG A 36 -19.63 4.42 7.14
N GLU A 37 -19.32 4.38 8.44
CA GLU A 37 -19.21 5.59 9.28
C GLU A 37 -17.98 6.42 8.95
N ALA A 38 -16.85 5.78 8.61
CA ALA A 38 -15.64 6.48 8.22
C ALA A 38 -15.74 7.09 6.80
N LEU A 39 -16.45 6.42 5.87
CA LEU A 39 -16.64 6.89 4.48
C LEU A 39 -17.83 7.87 4.34
N GLN A 40 -17.90 8.85 5.23
CA GLN A 40 -18.89 9.91 5.19
C GLN A 40 -18.43 11.10 4.33
N ARG A 41 -19.38 11.96 3.97
CA ARG A 41 -19.09 13.22 3.28
C ARG A 41 -18.19 14.13 4.14
N GLY A 42 -17.36 14.92 3.48
CA GLY A 42 -16.46 15.88 4.13
C GLY A 42 -15.05 15.33 4.39
N TYR A 43 -14.84 14.01 4.33
CA TYR A 43 -13.52 13.41 4.46
C TYR A 43 -12.79 13.32 3.12
N ARG A 44 -11.47 13.52 3.16
CA ARG A 44 -10.58 13.27 2.02
C ARG A 44 -10.15 11.80 2.02
N ILE A 45 -10.02 11.22 0.84
CA ILE A 45 -9.68 9.81 0.68
C ILE A 45 -8.51 9.67 -0.30
N ARG A 46 -7.52 8.85 0.07
CA ARG A 46 -6.53 8.31 -0.85
C ARG A 46 -6.92 6.85 -1.12
N ALA A 47 -7.21 6.52 -2.37
CA ALA A 47 -7.58 5.18 -2.78
C ALA A 47 -6.62 4.64 -3.85
N PHE A 48 -6.33 3.34 -3.79
CA PHE A 48 -5.53 2.62 -4.75
C PHE A 48 -6.24 1.33 -5.16
N GLY A 49 -6.36 1.11 -6.46
CA GLY A 49 -7.01 -0.05 -7.03
C GLY A 49 -7.02 -0.02 -8.54
N THR A 50 -7.52 -1.10 -9.14
CA THR A 50 -7.67 -1.20 -10.60
C THR A 50 -8.95 -0.52 -11.03
N ARG A 51 -8.86 0.44 -11.98
CA ARG A 51 -10.02 1.08 -12.61
C ARG A 51 -10.81 0.05 -13.41
N ARG A 52 -12.12 0.04 -13.22
CA ARG A 52 -13.07 -0.74 -14.01
C ARG A 52 -14.24 0.14 -14.44
N GLU A 53 -14.86 -0.20 -15.55
CA GLU A 53 -16.15 0.39 -15.92
C GLU A 53 -17.26 -0.38 -15.23
N GLY A 54 -17.99 0.29 -14.34
CA GLY A 54 -19.16 -0.25 -13.67
C GLY A 54 -20.45 0.22 -14.34
N LEU A 55 -21.58 -0.36 -13.91
CA LEU A 55 -22.91 0.00 -14.42
C LEU A 55 -23.24 1.51 -14.26
N ILE A 56 -22.67 2.16 -13.25
CA ILE A 56 -22.93 3.57 -12.88
C ILE A 56 -21.66 4.42 -13.07
N GLY A 57 -20.81 4.03 -14.01
CA GLY A 57 -19.56 4.70 -14.36
C GLY A 57 -18.32 4.08 -13.71
N PRO A 58 -17.18 4.79 -13.72
CA PRO A 58 -15.90 4.23 -13.34
C PRO A 58 -15.87 3.87 -11.86
N GLU A 59 -15.23 2.73 -11.55
CA GLU A 59 -15.19 2.21 -10.20
C GLU A 59 -13.90 1.46 -9.84
N PHE A 60 -13.62 1.43 -8.54
CA PHE A 60 -12.70 0.49 -7.91
C PHE A 60 -13.50 -0.52 -7.08
N ILE A 61 -13.23 -1.80 -7.31
CA ILE A 61 -13.78 -2.90 -6.50
C ILE A 61 -12.78 -3.27 -5.42
N HIS A 62 -13.22 -3.22 -4.16
CA HIS A 62 -12.38 -3.47 -2.97
C HIS A 62 -11.02 -2.73 -3.01
N PRO A 63 -11.02 -1.40 -3.24
CA PRO A 63 -9.77 -0.65 -3.22
C PRO A 63 -9.14 -0.68 -1.84
N ARG A 64 -7.81 -0.55 -1.82
CA ARG A 64 -7.12 -0.11 -0.60
C ARG A 64 -7.34 1.38 -0.45
N TYR A 65 -7.63 1.85 0.75
CA TYR A 65 -7.85 3.27 0.98
C TYR A 65 -7.35 3.74 2.35
N GLN A 66 -7.16 5.04 2.45
CA GLN A 66 -6.90 5.79 3.68
C GLN A 66 -7.82 7.01 3.70
N ILE A 67 -8.32 7.34 4.89
CA ILE A 67 -9.25 8.46 5.13
C ILE A 67 -8.51 9.50 5.95
N PHE A 68 -8.68 10.76 5.59
CA PHE A 68 -8.05 11.90 6.24
C PHE A 68 -9.12 12.92 6.64
N GLN A 69 -8.99 13.43 7.86
CA GLN A 69 -9.96 14.35 8.48
C GLN A 69 -9.57 15.82 8.33
N SER A 70 -8.34 16.11 7.92
CA SER A 70 -7.81 17.46 7.79
C SER A 70 -6.94 17.60 6.54
N GLU A 71 -6.75 18.85 6.13
CA GLU A 71 -5.76 19.26 5.15
C GLU A 71 -4.55 19.90 5.87
N PRO A 72 -3.34 19.82 5.30
CA PRO A 72 -3.00 19.11 4.06
C PRO A 72 -2.96 17.58 4.27
N LEU A 73 -3.18 16.83 3.18
CA LEU A 73 -3.01 15.39 3.21
C LEU A 73 -1.55 15.04 3.52
N PRO A 74 -1.27 14.03 4.36
CA PRO A 74 0.09 13.50 4.53
C PRO A 74 0.66 13.15 3.16
N PRO A 75 1.96 13.39 2.89
CA PRO A 75 2.55 13.09 1.60
C PRO A 75 2.43 11.59 1.26
N LEU A 76 2.63 11.26 -0.02
CA LEU A 76 2.88 9.86 -0.38
C LEU A 76 4.19 9.42 0.28
N ARG A 77 4.32 8.11 0.50
CA ARG A 77 5.61 7.55 0.93
C ARG A 77 6.63 7.82 -0.17
N ASP A 78 7.83 8.17 0.25
CA ASP A 78 9.02 8.38 -0.57
C ASP A 78 9.72 7.07 -0.93
N ARG A 79 9.10 5.91 -0.65
CA ARG A 79 9.66 4.58 -0.89
C ARG A 79 8.56 3.60 -1.31
N LEU A 80 8.92 2.62 -2.13
CA LEU A 80 8.01 1.56 -2.57
C LEU A 80 7.55 0.71 -1.38
N THR A 81 6.33 0.16 -1.48
CA THR A 81 5.76 -0.68 -0.42
C THR A 81 6.20 -2.14 -0.62
N PRO A 82 6.95 -2.74 0.32
CA PRO A 82 7.40 -4.12 0.18
C PRO A 82 6.23 -5.10 0.26
N VAL A 83 6.33 -6.18 -0.52
CA VAL A 83 5.37 -7.28 -0.52
C VAL A 83 6.05 -8.53 0.02
N TYR A 84 5.69 -8.93 1.24
CA TYR A 84 6.23 -10.15 1.85
C TYR A 84 5.31 -11.36 1.63
N PRO A 85 5.88 -12.55 1.39
CA PRO A 85 5.11 -13.77 1.29
C PRO A 85 4.38 -14.08 2.59
N LYS A 86 3.12 -14.52 2.48
CA LYS A 86 2.30 -14.88 3.63
C LYS A 86 2.76 -16.24 4.16
N ARG A 87 3.09 -16.33 5.46
CA ARG A 87 3.42 -17.59 6.14
C ARG A 87 2.34 -17.96 7.17
N LYS A 88 2.22 -19.24 7.52
CA LYS A 88 1.25 -19.70 8.53
C LYS A 88 1.48 -18.93 9.85
N GLY A 89 0.45 -18.28 10.36
CA GLY A 89 0.52 -17.49 11.60
C GLY A 89 1.14 -16.08 11.46
N LEU A 90 1.65 -15.68 10.28
CA LEU A 90 2.28 -14.38 10.07
C LEU A 90 1.79 -13.72 8.77
N GLY A 91 0.98 -12.66 8.92
CA GLY A 91 0.47 -11.89 7.79
C GLY A 91 1.48 -10.90 7.21
N THR A 92 1.35 -10.58 5.92
CA THR A 92 2.22 -9.66 5.18
C THR A 92 2.40 -8.31 5.88
N LYS A 93 1.32 -7.71 6.41
CA LYS A 93 1.39 -6.43 7.15
C LYS A 93 2.24 -6.54 8.42
N ARG A 94 2.12 -7.65 9.15
CA ARG A 94 2.89 -7.87 10.39
C ARG A 94 4.36 -8.08 10.06
N MET A 95 4.68 -8.84 9.02
CA MET A 95 6.06 -8.98 8.53
C MET A 95 6.65 -7.62 8.13
N ALA A 96 5.91 -6.82 7.36
CA ALA A 96 6.36 -5.49 6.96
C ALA A 96 6.67 -4.59 8.15
N GLY A 97 5.81 -4.58 9.18
CA GLY A 97 6.05 -3.81 10.40
C GLY A 97 7.26 -4.30 11.20
N LEU A 98 7.52 -5.61 11.21
CA LEU A 98 8.71 -6.17 11.87
C LEU A 98 10.00 -5.74 11.16
N VAL A 99 10.03 -5.81 9.83
CA VAL A 99 11.18 -5.36 9.04
C VAL A 99 11.40 -3.86 9.20
N GLU A 100 10.33 -3.06 9.14
CA GLU A 100 10.40 -1.61 9.36
C GLU A 100 10.96 -1.27 10.74
N SER A 101 10.55 -2.00 11.78
CA SER A 101 11.08 -1.84 13.14
C SER A 101 12.55 -2.24 13.22
N ALA A 102 12.95 -3.36 12.62
CA ALA A 102 14.33 -3.83 12.62
C ALA A 102 15.27 -2.85 11.90
N LEU A 103 14.88 -2.35 10.71
CA LEU A 103 15.63 -1.32 10.00
C LEU A 103 15.75 -0.03 10.82
N ALA A 104 14.69 0.36 11.53
CA ALA A 104 14.75 1.53 12.41
C ALA A 104 15.75 1.35 13.57
N LEU A 105 15.84 0.16 14.16
CA LEU A 105 16.83 -0.15 15.21
C LEU A 105 18.26 -0.15 14.66
N LEU A 106 18.46 -0.72 13.46
CA LEU A 106 19.75 -0.71 12.76
C LEU A 106 20.23 0.72 12.48
N ARG A 107 19.35 1.60 11.98
CA ARG A 107 19.66 3.02 11.74
C ARG A 107 20.10 3.77 13.00
N LYS A 108 19.52 3.41 14.14
CA LYS A 108 19.84 4.01 15.44
C LYS A 108 21.08 3.41 16.10
N GLY A 109 21.64 2.34 15.54
CA GLY A 109 22.74 1.59 16.17
C GLY A 109 22.31 0.80 17.41
N GLU A 110 20.99 0.61 17.63
CA GLU A 110 20.45 -0.18 18.75
C GLU A 110 20.45 -1.69 18.46
N LEU A 111 20.71 -2.06 17.19
CA LEU A 111 20.88 -3.43 16.74
C LEU A 111 22.21 -3.53 15.98
N GLU A 112 23.07 -4.45 16.38
CA GLU A 112 24.34 -4.70 15.70
C GLU A 112 24.12 -5.51 14.42
N LEU A 113 24.75 -5.06 13.33
CA LEU A 113 24.78 -5.75 12.06
C LEU A 113 26.23 -6.15 11.75
N ILE A 114 26.48 -7.46 11.77
CA ILE A 114 27.81 -8.00 11.48
C ILE A 114 27.96 -8.12 9.97
N ASP A 115 28.73 -7.22 9.36
CA ASP A 115 29.14 -7.36 7.97
C ASP A 115 30.33 -8.31 7.88
N ARG A 116 30.11 -9.48 7.26
CA ARG A 116 31.14 -10.50 7.06
C ARG A 116 31.77 -10.45 5.67
N ILE A 117 31.38 -9.48 4.85
CA ILE A 117 31.91 -9.36 3.49
C ILE A 117 33.30 -8.73 3.58
N PRO A 118 34.36 -9.40 3.09
CA PRO A 118 35.69 -8.80 3.01
C PRO A 118 35.63 -7.48 2.24
N GLN A 119 36.21 -6.40 2.80
CA GLN A 119 36.23 -5.09 2.15
C GLN A 119 36.87 -5.11 0.75
N ALA A 120 37.76 -6.08 0.49
CA ALA A 120 38.34 -6.30 -0.83
C ALA A 120 37.30 -6.65 -1.91
N LEU A 121 36.15 -7.22 -1.54
CA LEU A 121 35.04 -7.55 -2.43
C LEU A 121 34.03 -6.40 -2.60
N THR A 122 34.05 -5.40 -1.72
CA THR A 122 33.17 -4.23 -1.79
C THR A 122 33.78 -3.05 -2.56
N ALA A 123 34.94 -3.25 -3.20
CA ALA A 123 35.63 -2.31 -4.10
C ALA A 123 34.88 -2.09 -5.44
N SER A 124 33.55 -2.11 -5.41
CA SER A 124 32.69 -1.66 -6.50
C SER A 124 32.69 -0.12 -6.53
N PRO A 125 32.50 0.52 -7.71
CA PRO A 125 32.45 1.99 -7.83
C PRO A 125 31.40 2.68 -6.95
N THR A 126 30.43 1.95 -6.41
CA THR A 126 29.50 2.42 -5.37
C THR A 126 29.67 1.58 -4.11
N PRO A 127 30.38 2.08 -3.07
CA PRO A 127 30.46 1.39 -1.80
C PRO A 127 29.11 1.49 -1.09
N SER A 128 28.30 0.43 -1.18
CA SER A 128 27.09 0.27 -0.36
C SER A 128 27.45 -0.55 0.87
N THR A 129 27.14 -0.05 2.07
CA THR A 129 27.22 -0.86 3.29
C THR A 129 26.16 -1.97 3.24
N LEU A 130 26.32 -3.03 4.06
CA LEU A 130 25.27 -4.04 4.21
C LEU A 130 23.93 -3.43 4.65
N LEU A 131 23.96 -2.36 5.45
CA LEU A 131 22.75 -1.63 5.83
C LEU A 131 22.09 -0.97 4.61
N ASP A 132 22.86 -0.28 3.77
CA ASP A 132 22.34 0.36 2.55
C ASP A 132 21.69 -0.66 1.61
N ALA A 133 22.31 -1.84 1.46
CA ALA A 133 21.77 -2.93 0.67
C ALA A 133 20.43 -3.44 1.22
N LEU A 134 20.35 -3.67 2.54
CA LEU A 134 19.11 -4.09 3.20
C LEU A 134 18.00 -3.03 3.06
N GLU A 135 18.34 -1.76 3.21
CA GLU A 135 17.39 -0.66 3.01
C GLU A 135 16.88 -0.59 1.59
N ASN A 136 17.74 -0.76 0.60
CA ASN A 136 17.36 -0.70 -0.80
C ASN A 136 16.44 -1.86 -1.19
N ILE A 137 16.67 -3.07 -0.66
CA ILE A 137 15.80 -4.23 -0.91
C ILE A 137 14.44 -4.05 -0.23
N HIS A 138 14.42 -3.62 1.03
CA HIS A 138 13.20 -3.59 1.83
C HIS A 138 12.39 -2.30 1.70
N GLN A 139 13.03 -1.19 1.34
CA GLN A 139 12.43 0.12 1.18
C GLN A 139 13.05 0.85 -0.04
N PRO A 140 12.92 0.33 -1.27
CA PRO A 140 13.54 0.96 -2.44
C PRO A 140 12.95 2.34 -2.72
N PRO A 141 13.72 3.27 -3.32
CA PRO A 141 13.20 4.55 -3.78
C PRO A 141 12.12 4.34 -4.87
N PRO A 142 11.22 5.31 -5.11
CA PRO A 142 10.10 5.17 -6.03
C PRO A 142 10.54 4.94 -7.49
N GLU A 143 11.73 5.42 -7.85
CA GLU A 143 12.34 5.29 -9.18
C GLU A 143 13.11 3.97 -9.35
N ALA A 144 13.21 3.14 -8.32
CA ALA A 144 13.91 1.85 -8.41
C ALA A 144 13.22 0.94 -9.44
N SER A 145 14.03 0.30 -10.30
CA SER A 145 13.52 -0.67 -11.27
C SER A 145 12.88 -1.85 -10.56
N ALA A 146 11.60 -2.10 -10.85
CA ALA A 146 10.87 -3.24 -10.31
C ALA A 146 11.49 -4.58 -10.75
N GLU A 147 12.08 -4.64 -11.95
CA GLU A 147 12.73 -5.84 -12.47
C GLU A 147 13.89 -6.28 -11.58
N HIS A 148 14.78 -5.36 -11.22
CA HIS A 148 15.91 -5.62 -10.32
C HIS A 148 15.50 -6.02 -8.90
N LEU A 149 14.26 -5.71 -8.48
CA LEU A 149 13.73 -6.07 -7.17
C LEU A 149 13.04 -7.44 -7.15
N THR A 150 12.68 -7.99 -8.31
CA THR A 150 11.94 -9.26 -8.44
C THR A 150 12.80 -10.48 -8.78
N GLU A 151 14.06 -10.28 -9.17
CA GLU A 151 14.98 -11.36 -9.57
C GLU A 151 15.63 -12.14 -8.41
N TRP A 152 15.15 -11.94 -7.17
CA TRP A 152 15.69 -12.58 -5.96
C TRP A 152 14.77 -13.66 -5.38
#